data_AF-A0A968J2D8-F1
#
_entry.id   AF-A0A968J2D8-F1
#
_cell.length_a   1.000
_cell.length_b   1.000
_cell.length_c   1.000
_cell.angle_alpha   90.00
_cell.angle_beta   90.00
_cell.angle_gamma   90.00
#
_symmetry.space_group_name_H-M   'P 1'
#
loop_
_entity.id
_entity.type
_entity.pdbx_description
1 polymer ?
#
loop_
_entity_poly.entity_id
_entity_poly.type
_entity_poly.pdbx_seq_one_letter_code
_entity_poly.pdbx_strand_id
1 'polypeptide(L)'
;MTSHSISSQKAQAAREQETLFQELLEVLDTLDQAQAHWQTAAASYRESPAPPPATSSGPLGWLQSLFSPSSPVTPADPQMQEVIESGQEGIELIRQTLMDVLRRRQVEPIPVLEKSFDPKTMFAVDRQPNASYPAMTVIQEVVRGYRWGDRLLREAQVIVVAPEEESSTPDSLDKKTK
;
A
#
# COMPACT_ATOMS: atom_id res chain seq x y z
N MET A 1 1.15 39.56 34.12
CA MET A 1 1.17 39.51 32.64
C MET A 1 1.87 38.25 32.07
N THR A 2 2.24 37.25 32.89
CA THR A 2 3.00 36.06 32.44
C THR A 2 2.13 34.84 32.05
N SER A 3 0.90 34.72 32.55
CA SER A 3 0.07 33.52 32.33
C SER A 3 -0.44 33.33 30.90
N HIS A 4 -0.62 34.41 30.13
CA HIS A 4 -1.13 34.33 28.76
C HIS A 4 -0.05 33.88 27.75
N SER A 5 1.21 34.28 27.97
CA SER A 5 2.35 33.96 27.10
C SER A 5 2.79 32.49 27.19
N ILE A 6 2.70 31.89 28.38
CA ILE A 6 3.04 30.47 28.58
C ILE A 6 2.00 29.55 27.93
N SER A 7 0.71 29.90 27.99
CA SER A 7 -0.37 29.13 27.38
C SER A 7 -0.27 29.12 25.85
N SER A 8 0.04 30.26 25.23
CA SER A 8 0.24 30.34 23.77
C SER A 8 1.48 29.56 23.33
N GLN A 9 2.57 29.63 24.10
CA GLN A 9 3.80 28.91 23.79
C GLN A 9 3.60 27.39 23.86
N LYS A 10 2.92 26.88 24.89
CA LYS A 10 2.62 25.44 25.01
C LYS A 10 1.73 24.94 23.86
N ALA A 11 0.72 25.73 23.47
CA ALA A 11 -0.14 25.39 22.35
C ALA A 11 0.61 25.39 21.01
N GLN A 12 1.53 26.35 20.82
CA GLN A 12 2.39 26.39 19.65
C GLN A 12 3.30 25.16 19.58
N ALA A 13 4.00 24.82 20.67
CA ALA A 13 4.86 23.64 20.72
C ALA A 13 4.09 22.34 20.42
N ALA A 14 2.85 22.20 20.89
CA ALA A 14 2.02 21.05 20.59
C ALA A 14 1.66 20.93 19.10
N ARG A 15 1.39 22.06 18.43
CA ARG A 15 1.14 22.10 16.98
C ARG A 15 2.39 21.77 16.18
N GLU A 16 3.53 22.35 16.57
CA GLU A 16 4.81 22.03 15.94
C GLU A 16 5.13 20.54 16.05
N GLN A 17 4.94 19.96 17.24
CA GLN A 17 5.17 18.53 17.45
C GLN A 17 4.22 17.66 16.61
N GLU A 18 2.96 18.06 16.48
CA GLU A 18 1.99 17.38 15.61
C GLU A 18 2.41 17.43 14.14
N THR A 19 2.82 18.60 13.64
CA THR A 19 3.33 18.76 12.27
C THR A 19 4.53 17.87 12.04
N LEU A 20 5.48 17.83 12.98
CA LEU A 20 6.64 16.94 12.89
C LEU A 20 6.22 15.47 12.83
N PHE A 21 5.20 15.05 13.59
CA PHE A 21 4.71 13.66 13.47
C PHE A 21 4.05 13.39 12.13
N GLN A 22 3.28 14.34 11.57
CA GLN A 22 2.70 14.18 10.25
C GLN A 22 3.79 14.04 9.16
N GLU A 23 4.83 14.88 9.20
CA GLU A 23 5.98 14.78 8.30
C GLU A 23 6.72 13.43 8.43
N LEU A 24 6.94 12.96 9.66
CA LEU A 24 7.55 11.64 9.89
C LEU A 24 6.67 10.48 9.39
N LEU A 25 5.35 10.63 9.41
CA LEU A 25 4.43 9.64 8.85
C LEU A 25 4.48 9.62 7.32
N GLU A 26 4.77 10.72 6.65
CA GLU A 26 5.02 10.72 5.19
C GLU A 26 6.33 9.96 4.85
N VAL A 27 7.37 10.15 5.65
CA VAL A 27 8.61 9.37 5.51
C VAL A 27 8.32 7.88 5.69
N LEU A 28 7.49 7.52 6.67
CA LEU A 28 7.08 6.14 6.86
C LEU A 28 6.39 5.55 5.62
N ASP A 29 5.44 6.28 5.02
CA ASP A 29 4.74 5.81 3.82
C ASP A 29 5.70 5.59 2.66
N THR A 30 6.72 6.45 2.55
CA THR A 30 7.75 6.31 1.53
C THR A 30 8.55 5.02 1.74
N LEU A 31 8.84 4.65 3.00
CA LEU A 31 9.50 3.38 3.33
C LEU A 31 8.59 2.18 3.03
N ASP A 32 7.30 2.25 3.37
CA ASP A 32 6.31 1.22 3.06
C ASP A 32 6.17 1.00 1.55
N GLN A 33 6.11 2.09 0.76
CA GLN A 33 6.08 2.04 -0.70
C GLN A 33 7.38 1.45 -1.28
N ALA A 34 8.54 1.88 -0.77
CA ALA A 34 9.82 1.34 -1.20
C ALA A 34 9.92 -0.18 -0.96
N GLN A 35 9.43 -0.65 0.20
CA GLN A 35 9.36 -2.06 0.53
C GLN A 35 8.45 -2.84 -0.44
N ALA A 36 7.26 -2.30 -0.75
CA ALA A 36 6.35 -2.92 -1.71
C ALA A 36 6.98 -3.01 -3.12
N HIS A 37 7.61 -1.94 -3.61
CA HIS A 37 8.29 -1.92 -4.90
C HIS A 37 9.39 -2.98 -5.01
N TRP A 38 10.17 -3.16 -3.94
CA TRP A 38 11.20 -4.19 -3.91
C TRP A 38 10.66 -5.61 -3.82
N GLN A 39 9.56 -5.85 -3.12
CA GLN A 39 8.92 -7.17 -3.08
C GLN A 39 8.45 -7.58 -4.48
N THR A 40 7.85 -6.65 -5.24
CA THR A 40 7.45 -6.89 -6.63
C THR A 40 8.65 -7.14 -7.54
N ALA A 41 9.72 -6.33 -7.41
CA ALA A 41 10.94 -6.50 -8.19
C ALA A 41 11.63 -7.85 -7.90
N ALA A 42 11.72 -8.25 -6.64
CA ALA A 42 12.31 -9.51 -6.21
C ALA A 42 11.51 -10.72 -6.71
N ALA A 43 10.18 -10.66 -6.65
CA ALA A 43 9.31 -11.72 -7.18
C ALA A 43 9.51 -11.89 -8.69
N SER A 44 9.52 -10.78 -9.43
CA SER A 44 9.77 -10.76 -10.88
C SER A 44 11.13 -11.37 -11.24
N TYR A 45 12.15 -11.14 -10.40
CA TYR A 45 13.48 -11.70 -10.60
C TYR A 45 13.54 -13.21 -10.34
N ARG A 46 12.87 -13.68 -9.27
CA ARG A 46 12.82 -15.09 -8.89
C ARG A 46 12.06 -15.95 -9.90
N GLU A 47 11.01 -15.40 -10.50
CA GLU A 47 10.12 -16.13 -11.39
C GLU A 47 10.56 -16.13 -12.86
N SER A 48 11.63 -15.42 -13.22
CA SER A 48 12.15 -15.39 -14.59
C SER A 48 12.59 -16.81 -15.00
N PRO A 49 11.80 -17.53 -15.84
CA PRO A 49 12.04 -18.94 -16.09
C PRO A 49 13.27 -19.10 -17.00
N ALA A 50 14.05 -20.16 -16.78
CA ALA A 50 15.05 -20.57 -17.76
C ALA A 50 14.34 -20.80 -19.11
N PRO A 51 14.85 -20.25 -20.24
CA PRO A 51 14.23 -20.48 -21.53
C PRO A 51 14.19 -21.99 -21.81
N PRO A 52 13.09 -22.52 -22.40
CA PRO A 52 13.06 -23.91 -22.81
C PRO A 52 14.24 -24.16 -23.76
N PRO A 53 14.95 -25.31 -23.66
CA PRO A 53 16.00 -25.62 -24.61
C PRO A 53 15.40 -25.58 -26.02
N ALA A 54 16.01 -24.82 -26.93
CA ALA A 54 15.54 -24.71 -28.30
C ALA A 54 15.55 -26.10 -28.97
N THR A 55 14.39 -26.75 -29.06
CA THR A 55 14.22 -28.02 -29.76
C THR A 55 14.12 -27.75 -31.25
N SER A 56 15.25 -27.53 -31.92
CA SER A 56 15.30 -27.41 -33.38
C SER A 56 15.22 -28.80 -34.02
N SER A 57 14.01 -29.29 -34.27
CA SER A 57 13.78 -30.54 -35.01
C SER A 57 13.59 -30.23 -36.50
N GLY A 58 14.63 -29.77 -37.20
CA GLY A 58 14.56 -29.54 -38.65
C GLY A 58 15.87 -29.08 -39.29
N PRO A 59 16.11 -29.38 -40.59
CA PRO A 59 17.38 -29.13 -41.27
C PRO A 59 17.72 -27.63 -41.46
N LEU A 60 16.75 -26.74 -41.26
CA LEU A 60 16.90 -25.29 -41.36
C LEU A 60 16.77 -24.57 -40.00
N GLY A 61 16.59 -25.31 -38.90
CA GLY A 61 16.35 -24.76 -37.57
C GLY A 61 17.56 -24.09 -36.90
N TRP A 62 18.76 -24.24 -37.47
CA TRP A 62 19.98 -23.59 -37.00
C TRP A 62 20.12 -22.15 -37.52
N LEU A 63 19.50 -21.79 -38.66
CA LEU A 63 19.60 -20.44 -39.21
C LEU A 63 18.90 -19.41 -38.32
N GLN A 64 17.84 -19.81 -37.61
CA GLN A 64 17.04 -18.96 -36.73
C GLN A 64 17.72 -18.65 -35.38
N SER A 65 18.76 -19.39 -34.96
CA SER A 65 19.57 -19.02 -33.78
C SER A 65 20.65 -17.97 -34.10
N LEU A 66 21.00 -17.77 -35.38
CA LEU A 66 22.01 -16.80 -35.80
C LEU A 66 21.47 -15.37 -35.93
N PHE A 67 20.17 -15.22 -36.18
CA PHE A 67 19.51 -13.93 -36.37
C PHE A 67 18.67 -13.49 -35.16
N SER A 68 18.68 -14.26 -34.07
CA SER A 68 18.05 -13.80 -32.85
C SER A 68 19.01 -12.82 -32.16
N PRO A 69 18.62 -11.54 -31.94
CA PRO A 69 19.32 -10.69 -31.01
C PRO A 69 19.06 -11.25 -29.61
N SER A 70 19.73 -12.34 -29.25
CA SER A 70 19.65 -12.90 -27.91
C SER A 70 20.35 -11.91 -27.00
N SER A 71 19.58 -10.98 -26.43
CA SER A 71 19.94 -10.47 -25.12
C SER A 71 20.25 -11.69 -24.26
N PRO A 72 21.43 -11.79 -23.61
CA PRO A 72 21.64 -12.85 -22.66
C PRO A 72 20.54 -12.69 -21.60
N VAL A 73 19.58 -13.62 -21.60
CA VAL A 73 18.73 -13.85 -20.44
C VAL A 73 19.69 -14.33 -19.39
N THR A 74 20.18 -13.38 -18.60
CA THR A 74 21.12 -13.67 -17.54
C THR A 74 20.31 -14.47 -16.54
N PRO A 75 20.67 -15.74 -16.25
CA PRO A 75 20.05 -16.43 -15.13
C PRO A 75 20.18 -15.54 -13.91
N ALA A 76 19.23 -15.62 -12.98
CA ALA A 76 19.25 -14.82 -11.76
C ALA A 76 20.66 -14.82 -11.14
N ASP A 77 21.35 -13.68 -11.28
CA ASP A 77 22.67 -13.38 -10.76
C ASP A 77 22.57 -13.42 -9.23
N PRO A 78 23.21 -14.41 -8.57
CA PRO A 78 23.16 -14.54 -7.13
C PRO A 78 23.65 -13.29 -6.40
N GLN A 79 24.60 -12.54 -6.98
CA GLN A 79 25.08 -11.29 -6.40
C GLN A 79 24.00 -10.21 -6.42
N MET A 80 23.20 -10.15 -7.48
CA MET A 80 22.07 -9.23 -7.57
C MET A 80 20.96 -9.61 -6.60
N GLN A 81 20.69 -10.91 -6.38
CA GLN A 81 19.73 -11.37 -5.38
C GLN A 81 20.12 -10.92 -3.97
N GLU A 82 21.39 -11.11 -3.60
CA GLU A 82 21.92 -10.68 -2.31
C GLU A 82 21.78 -9.16 -2.10
N VAL A 83 22.05 -8.35 -3.14
CA VAL A 83 21.86 -6.89 -3.08
C VAL A 83 20.38 -6.52 -2.85
N ILE A 84 19.45 -7.22 -3.51
CA ILE A 84 18.01 -6.99 -3.32
C ILE A 84 17.58 -7.36 -1.90
N GLU A 85 18.00 -8.52 -1.40
CA GLU A 85 17.68 -9.02 -0.06
C GLU A 85 18.27 -8.10 1.04
N SER A 86 19.56 -7.78 0.94
CA SER A 86 20.24 -6.86 1.87
C SER A 86 19.61 -5.47 1.86
N GLY A 87 19.24 -4.98 0.67
CA GLY A 87 18.47 -3.75 0.54
C GLY A 87 17.20 -3.82 1.37
N GLN A 88 16.35 -4.84 1.11
CA GLN A 88 15.05 -5.04 1.76
C GLN A 88 15.17 -5.04 3.28
N GLU A 89 16.16 -5.76 3.83
CA GLU A 89 16.43 -5.79 5.26
C GLU A 89 16.80 -4.41 5.82
N GLY A 90 17.60 -3.64 5.09
CA GLY A 90 17.99 -2.28 5.49
C GLY A 90 16.80 -1.32 5.60
N ILE A 91 15.90 -1.32 4.61
CA ILE A 91 14.69 -0.49 4.66
C ILE A 91 13.76 -0.93 5.79
N GLU A 92 13.55 -2.24 5.95
CA GLU A 92 12.74 -2.81 7.02
C GLU A 92 13.26 -2.36 8.40
N LEU A 93 14.57 -2.41 8.63
CA LEU A 93 15.21 -1.97 9.88
C LEU A 93 14.97 -0.49 10.16
N ILE A 94 15.14 0.37 9.15
CA ILE A 94 14.90 1.82 9.27
C ILE A 94 13.43 2.08 9.59
N ARG A 95 12.52 1.39 8.90
CA ARG A 95 11.07 1.50 9.12
C ARG A 95 10.71 1.11 10.55
N GLN A 96 11.19 -0.03 11.03
CA GLN A 96 10.96 -0.50 12.40
C GLN A 96 11.50 0.50 13.43
N THR A 97 12.71 1.02 13.22
CA THR A 97 13.33 2.01 14.12
C THR A 97 12.50 3.28 14.21
N LEU A 98 12.02 3.80 13.07
CA LEU A 98 11.15 4.97 13.05
C LEU A 98 9.82 4.70 13.78
N MET A 99 9.23 3.52 13.56
CA MET A 99 8.00 3.12 14.27
C MET A 99 8.18 2.97 15.76
N ASP A 100 9.31 2.46 16.22
CA ASP A 100 9.63 2.38 17.64
C ASP A 100 9.70 3.75 18.29
N VAL A 101 10.31 4.73 17.61
CA VAL A 101 10.39 6.10 18.08
C VAL A 101 9.00 6.74 18.16
N LEU A 102 8.17 6.60 17.12
CA LEU A 102 6.81 7.12 17.09
C LEU A 102 5.93 6.49 18.20
N ARG A 103 5.99 5.17 18.38
CA ARG A 103 5.24 4.47 19.43
C ARG A 103 5.60 4.93 20.83
N ARG A 104 6.89 5.15 21.11
CA ARG A 104 7.34 5.72 22.41
C ARG A 104 6.77 7.12 22.68
N ARG A 105 6.34 7.83 21.63
CA ARG A 105 5.68 9.13 21.70
C ARG A 105 4.14 9.04 21.64
N GLN A 106 3.58 7.84 21.78
CA GLN A 106 2.13 7.56 21.73
C GLN A 106 1.50 7.84 20.35
N VAL A 107 2.32 7.79 19.30
CA VAL A 107 1.82 7.78 17.92
C VAL A 107 1.58 6.33 17.54
N GLU A 108 0.32 5.97 17.30
CA GLU A 108 -0.13 4.60 17.11
C GLU A 108 -0.97 4.46 15.84
N PRO A 109 -0.83 3.33 15.13
CA PRO A 109 -1.65 3.05 13.97
C PRO A 109 -3.10 2.77 14.37
N ILE A 110 -4.02 3.09 13.46
CA ILE A 110 -5.45 2.81 13.61
C ILE A 110 -5.72 1.48 12.91
N PRO A 111 -6.04 0.38 13.63
CA PRO A 111 -6.35 -0.89 12.99
C PRO A 111 -7.70 -0.80 12.28
N VAL A 112 -7.70 -0.93 10.95
CA VAL A 112 -8.90 -0.76 10.10
C VAL A 112 -9.34 -2.02 9.35
N LEU A 113 -8.42 -2.94 9.02
CA LEU A 113 -8.74 -4.14 8.24
C LEU A 113 -9.83 -4.97 8.91
N GLU A 114 -10.77 -5.46 8.09
CA GLU A 114 -11.92 -6.30 8.48
C GLU A 114 -12.88 -5.63 9.47
N LYS A 115 -12.77 -4.31 9.67
CA LYS A 115 -13.69 -3.52 10.49
C LYS A 115 -14.70 -2.78 9.65
N SER A 116 -15.81 -2.39 10.27
CA SER A 116 -16.76 -1.48 9.67
C SER A 116 -16.13 -0.10 9.47
N PHE A 117 -16.41 0.51 8.32
CA PHE A 117 -15.94 1.83 7.96
C PHE A 117 -16.41 2.90 8.95
N ASP A 118 -15.48 3.66 9.50
CA ASP A 118 -15.76 4.81 10.37
C ASP A 118 -15.32 6.13 9.69
N PRO A 119 -16.26 6.98 9.25
CA PRO A 119 -15.95 8.27 8.61
C PRO A 119 -15.14 9.23 9.47
N LYS A 120 -15.03 9.01 10.79
CA LYS A 120 -14.24 9.87 11.68
C LYS A 120 -12.75 9.56 11.65
N THR A 121 -12.38 8.37 11.19
CA THR A 121 -10.99 7.89 11.24
C THR A 121 -10.52 7.29 9.92
N MET A 122 -11.42 7.16 8.93
CA MET A 122 -11.18 6.51 7.66
C MET A 122 -11.71 7.33 6.49
N PHE A 123 -10.96 7.29 5.39
CA PHE A 123 -11.32 7.86 4.10
C PHE A 123 -11.42 6.73 3.06
N ALA A 124 -12.62 6.48 2.54
CA ALA A 124 -12.83 5.44 1.54
C ALA A 124 -12.38 5.96 0.16
N VAL A 125 -11.24 5.45 -0.34
CA VAL A 125 -10.70 5.83 -1.66
C VAL A 125 -11.36 5.06 -2.80
N ASP A 126 -11.89 3.88 -2.53
CA ASP A 126 -12.56 3.03 -3.51
C ASP A 126 -13.58 2.09 -2.83
N ARG A 127 -14.46 1.50 -3.63
CA ARG A 127 -15.43 0.49 -3.20
C ARG A 127 -15.41 -0.69 -4.17
N GLN A 128 -15.24 -1.89 -3.64
CA GLN A 128 -15.13 -3.10 -4.45
C GLN A 128 -16.12 -4.18 -4.00
N PRO A 129 -16.67 -4.99 -4.92
CA PRO A 129 -17.52 -6.10 -4.55
C PRO A 129 -16.69 -7.15 -3.79
N ASN A 130 -17.26 -7.71 -2.72
CA ASN A 130 -16.63 -8.78 -1.97
C ASN A 130 -17.72 -9.68 -1.38
N ALA A 131 -17.67 -10.98 -1.67
CA ALA A 131 -18.66 -11.94 -1.19
C ALA A 131 -18.37 -12.47 0.23
N SER A 132 -17.16 -12.23 0.76
CA SER A 132 -16.73 -12.75 2.05
C SER A 132 -17.07 -11.82 3.22
N TYR A 133 -17.25 -10.53 2.94
CA TYR A 133 -17.47 -9.51 3.96
C TYR A 133 -18.74 -8.69 3.69
N PRO A 134 -19.45 -8.23 4.73
CA PRO A 134 -20.62 -7.38 4.54
C PRO A 134 -20.25 -5.99 3.99
N ALA A 135 -21.24 -5.32 3.39
CA ALA A 135 -21.12 -3.95 2.88
C ALA A 135 -20.48 -3.00 3.90
N MET A 136 -19.68 -2.04 3.41
CA MET A 136 -18.96 -1.04 4.23
C MET A 136 -17.90 -1.64 5.18
N THR A 137 -17.51 -2.91 5.00
CA THR A 137 -16.34 -3.47 5.69
C THR A 137 -15.07 -3.09 4.97
N VAL A 138 -14.03 -2.69 5.69
CA VAL A 138 -12.70 -2.42 5.13
C VAL A 138 -12.05 -3.73 4.72
N ILE A 139 -11.73 -3.85 3.43
CA ILE A 139 -11.08 -5.04 2.85
C ILE A 139 -9.61 -4.78 2.49
N GLN A 140 -9.22 -3.51 2.38
CA GLN A 140 -7.84 -3.12 2.13
C GLN A 140 -7.51 -1.79 2.80
N GLU A 141 -6.33 -1.72 3.42
CA GLU A 141 -5.70 -0.49 3.88
C GLU A 141 -4.69 -0.06 2.79
N VAL A 142 -4.94 1.09 2.18
CA VAL A 142 -4.06 1.67 1.14
C VAL A 142 -3.01 2.57 1.78
N VAL A 143 -3.44 3.43 2.70
CA VAL A 143 -2.55 4.25 3.52
C VAL A 143 -2.98 4.09 4.98
N ARG A 144 -2.01 3.80 5.84
CA ARG A 144 -2.30 3.55 7.25
C ARG A 144 -2.67 4.82 8.00
N GLY A 145 -3.76 4.77 8.75
CA GLY A 145 -4.20 5.86 9.63
C GLY A 145 -3.41 5.88 10.94
N TYR A 146 -3.24 7.06 11.54
CA TYR A 146 -2.49 7.23 12.78
C TYR A 146 -3.15 8.24 13.73
N ARG A 147 -3.01 7.97 15.02
CA ARG A 147 -3.40 8.88 16.10
C ARG A 147 -2.23 9.14 17.04
N TRP A 148 -2.24 10.31 17.67
CA TRP A 148 -1.33 10.70 18.75
C TRP A 148 -2.14 10.90 20.03
N GLY A 149 -2.06 9.94 20.95
CA GLY A 149 -2.98 9.87 22.09
C GLY A 149 -4.43 9.76 21.59
N ASP A 150 -5.25 10.77 21.91
CA ASP A 150 -6.66 10.88 21.47
C ASP A 150 -6.84 11.70 20.19
N ARG A 151 -5.75 12.26 19.64
CA ARG A 151 -5.80 13.16 18.50
C ARG A 151 -5.54 12.40 17.20
N LEU A 152 -6.44 12.51 16.23
CA LEU A 152 -6.20 11.98 14.89
C LEU A 152 -5.08 12.79 14.22
N LEU A 153 -4.04 12.11 13.74
CA LEU A 153 -2.97 12.75 12.95
C LEU A 153 -3.30 12.69 11.46
N ARG A 154 -3.81 11.55 11.00
CA ARG A 154 -4.35 11.36 9.65
C ARG A 154 -5.32 10.18 9.62
N GLU A 155 -6.29 10.26 8.73
CA GLU A 155 -7.24 9.18 8.44
C GLU A 155 -6.54 8.00 7.75
N ALA A 156 -7.06 6.79 7.97
CA ALA A 156 -6.68 5.64 7.16
C ALA A 156 -7.37 5.73 5.80
N GLN A 157 -6.62 5.59 4.71
CA GLN A 157 -7.20 5.49 3.37
C GLN A 157 -7.48 4.02 3.08
N VAL A 158 -8.74 3.70 2.78
CA VAL A 158 -9.22 2.32 2.75
C VAL A 158 -10.08 2.04 1.51
N ILE A 159 -10.10 0.76 1.14
CA ILE A 159 -11.09 0.23 0.19
C ILE A 159 -12.10 -0.58 0.98
N VAL A 160 -13.38 -0.33 0.74
CA VAL A 160 -14.49 -0.97 1.45
C VAL A 160 -15.34 -1.83 0.52
N VAL A 161 -16.11 -2.75 1.11
CA VAL A 161 -17.09 -3.54 0.36
C VAL A 161 -18.20 -2.62 -0.16
N ALA A 162 -18.46 -2.70 -1.47
CA ALA A 162 -19.56 -1.98 -2.10
C ALA A 162 -20.91 -2.39 -1.47
N PRO A 163 -21.88 -1.47 -1.32
CA PRO A 163 -23.22 -1.85 -0.92
C PRO A 163 -23.82 -2.81 -1.96
N GLU A 164 -24.54 -3.83 -1.50
CA GLU A 164 -25.38 -4.63 -2.38
C GLU A 164 -26.44 -3.70 -2.97
N GLU A 165 -26.38 -3.41 -4.26
CA GLU A 165 -27.46 -2.69 -4.91
C GLU A 165 -28.72 -3.56 -4.83
N GLU A 166 -29.70 -3.12 -4.04
CA GLU A 166 -31.08 -3.51 -4.29
C GLU A 166 -31.37 -3.20 -5.75
N SER A 167 -31.64 -4.25 -6.52
CA SER A 167 -32.15 -4.21 -7.87
C SER A 167 -33.07 -3.00 -8.06
N SER A 168 -32.58 -1.99 -8.79
CA SER A 168 -33.46 -0.98 -9.36
C SER A 168 -34.49 -1.73 -10.20
N THR A 169 -35.71 -1.83 -9.65
CA THR A 169 -36.86 -2.39 -10.33
C THR A 169 -37.06 -1.59 -11.62
N PRO A 170 -37.27 -2.22 -12.79
CA PRO A 170 -37.59 -1.47 -14.00
C PRO A 170 -38.96 -0.81 -13.79
N ASP A 171 -38.96 0.51 -13.63
CA ASP A 171 -40.18 1.31 -13.55
C ASP A 171 -40.97 1.09 -14.85
N SER A 172 -42.05 0.34 -14.69
CA SER A 172 -42.95 -0.07 -15.75
C SER A 172 -43.96 1.06 -15.93
N LEU A 173 -43.80 1.85 -16.98
CA LEU A 173 -44.88 2.67 -17.52
C LEU A 173 -45.30 2.11 -18.88
N ASP A 174 -45.97 0.96 -18.82
CA ASP A 174 -47.04 0.62 -19.75
C ASP A 174 -48.18 1.62 -19.58
N LYS A 175 -48.32 2.57 -20.51
CA LYS A 175 -49.62 3.14 -20.89
C LYS A 175 -49.91 2.83 -22.35
N LYS A 176 -50.36 1.60 -22.55
CA LYS A 176 -51.54 1.19 -23.33
C LYS A 176 -52.16 2.29 -24.23
N THR A 177 -52.02 2.08 -25.54
CA THR A 177 -53.06 2.15 -26.58
C THR A 177 -54.35 2.91 -26.21
N LYS A 178 -54.58 4.07 -26.85
CA LYS A 178 -55.75 4.32 -27.71
C LYS A 178 -55.57 5.61 -28.51
#